data_AF-W8T7N0-F1
#
_entry.id   AF-W8T7N0-F1
#
_cell.length_a   1.000
_cell.length_b   1.000
_cell.length_c   1.000
_cell.angle_alpha   90.00
_cell.angle_beta   90.00
_cell.angle_gamma   90.00
#
_symmetry.space_group_name_H-M   'P 1'
#
loop_
_entity.id
_entity.type
_entity.pdbx_description
1 polymer ?
#
loop_
_entity_poly.entity_id
_entity_poly.type
_entity_poly.pdbx_seq_one_letter_code
_entity_poly.pdbx_strand_id
1 'polypeptide(L)'
;MERKVKKQVTGFRTQDGAGVKLVRVLGHATVEDFDPILMLDSFDSTNPDDYTAGFPLHPHRGIETISYVYRGKMTHRDSLGNEDTIGDGEVQWMTAGSGILHEERLPASERMLGVQLKCTHSIGHIF
;
A
#
# COMPACT_ATOMS: atom_id res chain seq x y z
N MET A 1 -11.20 6.06 29.39
CA MET A 1 -9.85 6.64 29.18
C MET A 1 -9.86 7.36 27.85
N GLU A 2 -9.57 8.67 27.85
CA GLU A 2 -9.56 9.50 26.63
C GLU A 2 -8.16 9.44 25.98
N ARG A 3 -8.10 9.10 24.68
CA ARG A 3 -6.85 9.11 23.93
C ARG A 3 -6.55 10.54 23.47
N LYS A 4 -5.37 11.08 23.83
CA LYS A 4 -4.88 12.38 23.33
C LYS A 4 -3.99 12.18 22.11
N VAL A 5 -4.07 13.11 21.16
CA VAL A 5 -3.16 13.16 20.01
C VAL A 5 -1.78 13.55 20.51
N LYS A 6 -0.79 12.66 20.33
CA LYS A 6 0.61 12.91 20.71
C LYS A 6 1.46 13.42 19.55
N LYS A 7 1.17 12.96 18.33
CA LYS A 7 1.90 13.29 17.11
C LYS A 7 0.93 13.38 15.94
N GLN A 8 1.18 14.34 15.06
CA GLN A 8 0.49 14.48 13.79
C GLN A 8 1.54 14.52 12.68
N VAL A 9 1.21 13.90 11.55
CA VAL A 9 2.04 13.91 10.35
C VAL A 9 1.17 14.37 9.18
N THR A 10 1.78 15.03 8.21
CA THR A 10 1.12 15.43 6.96
C THR A 10 1.83 14.72 5.83
N GLY A 11 1.06 14.03 4.99
CA GLY A 11 1.62 13.34 3.84
C GLY A 11 2.14 14.31 2.77
N PHE A 12 3.04 13.81 1.93
CA PHE A 12 3.61 14.56 0.82
C PHE A 12 3.41 13.81 -0.50
N ARG A 13 3.29 14.56 -1.60
CA ARG A 13 3.15 13.98 -2.94
C ARG A 13 4.47 13.36 -3.38
N THR A 14 4.39 12.16 -3.94
CA THR A 14 5.53 11.43 -4.50
C THR A 14 5.06 10.50 -5.62
N GLN A 15 5.99 9.75 -6.20
CA GLN A 15 5.73 8.68 -7.16
C GLN A 15 6.39 7.38 -6.69
N ASP A 16 5.83 6.25 -7.10
CA ASP A 16 6.36 4.91 -6.85
C ASP A 16 5.98 3.95 -8.02
N GLY A 17 6.45 2.70 -8.00
CA GLY A 17 6.21 1.74 -9.07
C GLY A 17 6.72 2.25 -10.43
N ALA A 18 5.89 2.15 -11.47
CA ALA A 18 6.20 2.66 -12.81
C ALA A 18 5.83 4.15 -12.99
N GLY A 19 5.90 4.96 -11.93
CA GLY A 19 5.54 6.39 -11.95
C GLY A 19 4.15 6.70 -11.42
N VAL A 20 3.56 5.79 -10.64
CA VAL A 20 2.26 5.97 -9.99
C VAL A 20 2.34 7.13 -9.01
N LYS A 21 1.51 8.16 -9.19
CA LYS A 21 1.44 9.32 -8.30
C LYS A 21 0.61 8.98 -7.06
N LEU A 22 1.14 9.31 -5.89
CA LEU A 22 0.50 9.03 -4.61
C LEU A 22 0.88 10.08 -3.55
N VAL A 23 0.20 10.02 -2.42
CA VAL A 23 0.58 10.76 -1.21
C VAL A 23 1.14 9.78 -0.19
N ARG A 24 2.42 9.94 0.15
CA ARG A 24 3.06 9.16 1.22
C ARG A 24 2.79 9.83 2.56
N VAL A 25 2.01 9.17 3.41
CA VAL A 25 1.60 9.66 4.73
C VAL A 25 2.56 9.19 5.81
N LEU A 26 2.88 7.90 5.81
CA LEU A 26 3.89 7.28 6.68
C LEU A 26 4.97 6.63 5.81
N GLY A 27 6.21 6.68 6.26
CA GLY A 27 7.34 6.06 5.60
C GLY A 27 8.56 6.02 6.52
N HIS A 28 9.75 5.95 5.93
CA HIS A 28 11.02 5.75 6.66
C HIS A 28 11.19 6.65 7.89
N ALA A 29 10.90 7.95 7.78
CA ALA A 29 11.10 8.92 8.87
C ALA A 29 10.06 8.81 10.01
N THR A 30 9.03 7.98 9.86
CA THR A 30 7.94 7.83 10.84
C THR A 30 7.89 6.44 11.45
N VAL A 31 8.75 5.50 11.02
CA VAL A 31 8.68 4.09 11.45
C VAL A 31 8.76 3.94 12.97
N GLU A 32 9.66 4.66 13.64
CA GLU A 32 9.84 4.52 15.10
C GLU A 32 8.61 4.95 15.90
N ASP A 33 7.91 6.02 15.48
CA ASP A 33 6.73 6.50 16.20
C ASP A 33 5.46 5.71 15.88
N PHE A 34 5.42 5.05 14.72
CA PHE A 34 4.24 4.40 14.17
C PHE A 34 4.38 2.88 14.01
N ASP A 35 5.43 2.27 14.55
CA ASP A 35 5.58 0.81 14.68
C ASP A 35 4.27 0.18 15.23
N PRO A 36 3.69 -0.85 14.58
CA PRO A 36 4.24 -1.71 13.51
C PRO A 36 4.06 -1.22 12.06
N ILE A 37 3.56 0.00 11.84
CA ILE A 37 3.28 0.54 10.50
C ILE A 37 4.56 1.14 9.91
N LEU A 38 5.04 0.53 8.83
CA LEU A 38 6.25 0.94 8.12
C LEU A 38 5.98 2.01 7.05
N MET A 39 4.82 1.92 6.43
CA MET A 39 4.42 2.79 5.32
C MET A 39 2.91 2.89 5.25
N LEU A 40 2.43 4.06 4.83
CA LEU A 40 1.03 4.30 4.47
C LEU A 40 1.03 5.25 3.29
N ASP A 41 0.60 4.75 2.14
CA ASP A 41 0.40 5.51 0.92
C ASP A 41 -1.10 5.67 0.65
N SER A 42 -1.49 6.84 0.17
CA SER A 42 -2.85 7.12 -0.31
C SER A 42 -2.84 7.40 -1.81
N PHE A 43 -3.73 6.72 -2.53
CA PHE A 43 -4.00 6.95 -3.94
C PHE A 43 -5.28 7.77 -4.03
N ASP A 44 -5.26 8.87 -4.78
CA ASP A 44 -6.46 9.64 -5.10
C ASP A 44 -6.24 10.37 -6.43
N SER A 45 -6.77 9.81 -7.51
CA SER A 45 -6.71 10.47 -8.83
C SER A 45 -7.92 10.13 -9.68
N THR A 46 -8.38 11.12 -10.44
CA THR A 46 -9.37 10.98 -11.51
C THR A 46 -8.71 10.94 -12.89
N ASN A 47 -7.37 10.96 -12.96
CA ASN A 47 -6.61 10.89 -14.20
C ASN A 47 -5.89 9.53 -14.29
N PRO A 48 -6.32 8.61 -15.19
CA PRO A 48 -5.69 7.30 -15.37
C PRO A 48 -4.19 7.33 -15.66
N ASP A 49 -3.68 8.37 -16.32
CA ASP A 49 -2.24 8.50 -16.62
C ASP A 49 -1.40 8.63 -15.35
N ASP A 50 -2.01 8.99 -14.21
CA ASP A 50 -1.32 9.09 -12.93
C ASP A 50 -1.05 7.73 -12.28
N TYR A 51 -1.72 6.65 -12.69
CA TYR A 51 -1.66 5.38 -11.95
C TYR A 51 -1.67 4.10 -12.80
N THR A 52 -2.14 4.14 -14.05
CA THR A 52 -2.32 2.93 -14.88
C THR A 52 -1.03 2.22 -15.26
N ALA A 53 0.12 2.89 -15.16
CA ALA A 53 1.43 2.25 -15.26
C ALA A 53 1.65 1.19 -14.16
N GLY A 54 0.96 1.33 -13.02
CA GLY A 54 0.90 0.35 -11.94
C GLY A 54 2.24 0.12 -11.23
N PHE A 55 2.29 -1.00 -10.54
CA PHE A 55 3.46 -1.50 -9.84
C PHE A 55 3.91 -2.80 -10.52
N PRO A 56 4.91 -2.74 -11.43
CA PRO A 56 5.46 -3.94 -12.05
C PRO A 56 5.99 -4.93 -11.01
N LEU A 57 6.30 -6.14 -11.46
CA LEU A 57 6.82 -7.21 -10.61
C LEU A 57 7.96 -6.74 -9.68
N HIS A 58 7.72 -6.79 -8.36
CA HIS A 58 8.65 -6.33 -7.33
C HIS A 58 8.62 -7.22 -6.08
N PRO A 59 9.70 -7.24 -5.27
CA PRO A 59 9.79 -8.12 -4.11
C PRO A 59 9.33 -7.49 -2.79
N HIS A 60 8.73 -8.30 -1.92
CA HIS A 60 8.53 -8.00 -0.51
C HIS A 60 8.97 -9.17 0.38
N ARG A 61 9.41 -8.87 1.60
CA ARG A 61 9.84 -9.85 2.61
C ARG A 61 9.66 -9.27 4.01
N GLY A 62 9.21 -10.09 4.96
CA GLY A 62 9.12 -9.72 6.38
C GLY A 62 8.01 -8.73 6.72
N ILE A 63 7.11 -8.46 5.77
CA ILE A 63 6.04 -7.49 5.91
C ILE A 63 4.70 -8.08 5.49
N GLU A 64 3.65 -7.39 5.88
CA GLU A 64 2.32 -7.54 5.32
C GLU A 64 1.97 -6.26 4.55
N THR A 65 1.22 -6.43 3.47
CA THR A 65 0.69 -5.34 2.65
C THR A 65 -0.83 -5.44 2.71
N ILE A 66 -1.49 -4.36 3.13
CA ILE A 66 -2.95 -4.26 3.11
C ILE A 66 -3.34 -3.13 2.17
N SER A 67 -4.04 -3.48 1.09
CA SER A 67 -4.55 -2.55 0.08
C SER A 67 -6.06 -2.45 0.22
N TYR A 68 -6.57 -1.24 0.45
CA TYR A 68 -7.99 -0.94 0.51
C TYR A 68 -8.37 0.00 -0.63
N VAL A 69 -9.32 -0.44 -1.47
CA VAL A 69 -9.84 0.36 -2.57
C VAL A 69 -11.20 0.93 -2.17
N TYR A 70 -11.31 2.24 -2.04
CA TYR A 70 -12.59 2.91 -1.79
C TYR A 70 -13.35 3.17 -3.09
N ARG A 71 -12.65 3.58 -4.15
CA ARG A 71 -13.17 3.67 -5.52
C ARG A 71 -12.12 3.19 -6.53
N GLY A 72 -12.57 2.48 -7.55
CA GLY A 72 -11.73 1.97 -8.62
C GLY A 72 -11.50 0.47 -8.49
N LYS A 73 -10.41 -0.03 -9.07
CA LYS A 73 -10.04 -1.45 -9.02
C LYS A 73 -8.53 -1.60 -8.94
N MET A 74 -8.08 -2.67 -8.30
CA MET A 74 -6.68 -3.06 -8.25
C MET A 74 -6.60 -4.57 -8.44
N THR A 75 -5.78 -5.03 -9.39
CA THR A 75 -5.50 -6.45 -9.61
C THR A 75 -4.12 -6.77 -9.09
N HIS A 76 -4.02 -7.74 -8.20
CA HIS A 76 -2.76 -8.26 -7.71
C HIS A 76 -2.48 -9.61 -8.35
N ARG A 77 -1.20 -9.89 -8.61
CA ARG A 77 -0.71 -11.21 -9.00
C ARG A 77 0.62 -11.47 -8.33
N ASP A 78 0.83 -12.68 -7.80
CA ASP A 78 2.08 -13.05 -7.13
C ASP A 78 2.74 -14.34 -7.65
N SER A 79 3.96 -14.56 -7.16
CA SER A 79 4.80 -15.72 -7.48
C SER A 79 4.30 -17.06 -6.94
N LEU A 80 3.29 -17.07 -6.05
CA LEU A 80 2.64 -18.30 -5.59
C LEU A 80 1.50 -18.71 -6.52
N GLY A 81 1.20 -17.90 -7.55
CA GLY A 81 0.15 -18.14 -8.50
C GLY A 81 -1.20 -17.57 -8.08
N ASN A 82 -1.27 -16.79 -7.00
CA ASN A 82 -2.50 -16.09 -6.66
C ASN A 82 -2.68 -14.89 -7.60
N GLU A 83 -3.90 -14.70 -8.06
CA GLU A 83 -4.31 -13.52 -8.81
C GLU A 83 -5.75 -13.18 -8.44
N ASP A 84 -5.98 -11.94 -8.03
CA ASP A 84 -7.33 -11.46 -7.70
C ASP A 84 -7.47 -9.96 -7.94
N THR A 85 -8.70 -9.51 -8.15
CA THR A 85 -9.03 -8.10 -8.36
C THR A 85 -9.98 -7.62 -7.28
N ILE A 86 -9.53 -6.65 -6.47
CA ILE A 86 -10.37 -5.93 -5.53
C ILE A 86 -10.95 -4.67 -6.17
N GLY A 87 -12.19 -4.35 -5.83
CA GLY A 87 -12.92 -3.15 -6.27
C GLY A 87 -13.40 -2.28 -5.10
N ASP A 88 -14.41 -1.46 -5.36
CA ASP A 88 -15.00 -0.53 -4.40
C ASP A 88 -15.39 -1.20 -3.07
N GLY A 89 -14.74 -0.75 -1.98
CA GLY A 89 -14.99 -1.21 -0.62
C GLY A 89 -14.25 -2.50 -0.23
N GLU A 90 -13.47 -3.09 -1.13
CA GLU A 90 -12.78 -4.36 -0.91
C GLU A 90 -11.34 -4.15 -0.41
N VAL A 91 -10.85 -5.18 0.28
CA VAL A 91 -9.52 -5.20 0.90
C VAL A 91 -8.78 -6.42 0.39
N GLN A 92 -7.52 -6.21 0.02
CA GLN A 92 -6.55 -7.28 -0.09
C GLN A 92 -5.59 -7.23 1.11
N TRP A 93 -5.30 -8.40 1.68
CA TRP A 93 -4.22 -8.59 2.65
C TRP A 93 -3.24 -9.63 2.13
N MET A 94 -2.01 -9.22 1.86
CA MET A 94 -0.92 -10.09 1.45
C MET A 94 0.13 -10.22 2.56
N THR A 95 0.44 -11.45 2.97
CA THR A 95 1.54 -11.75 3.89
C THR A 95 2.77 -12.19 3.08
N ALA A 96 3.83 -11.38 3.04
CA ALA A 96 5.02 -11.70 2.23
C ALA A 96 5.90 -12.79 2.87
N GLY A 97 5.86 -12.95 4.20
CA GLY A 97 6.63 -13.96 4.91
C GLY A 97 8.12 -13.93 4.58
N SER A 98 8.68 -15.07 4.16
CA SER A 98 10.09 -15.21 3.79
C SER A 98 10.46 -14.54 2.46
N GLY A 99 9.47 -14.20 1.64
CA GLY A 99 9.64 -13.52 0.36
C GLY A 99 8.48 -13.79 -0.60
N ILE A 100 8.03 -12.75 -1.31
CA ILE A 100 7.08 -12.85 -2.41
C ILE A 100 7.48 -11.87 -3.51
N LEU A 101 7.35 -12.28 -4.77
CA LEU A 101 7.36 -11.37 -5.91
C LEU A 101 5.91 -11.15 -6.32
N HIS A 102 5.51 -9.90 -6.53
CA HIS A 102 4.15 -9.58 -6.96
C HIS A 102 4.10 -8.31 -7.81
N GLU A 103 3.01 -8.15 -8.53
CA GLU A 103 2.66 -6.95 -9.28
C GLU A 103 1.25 -6.48 -8.92
N GLU A 104 1.02 -5.17 -8.97
CA GLU A 104 -0.28 -4.55 -8.72
C GLU A 104 -0.64 -3.69 -9.94
N ARG A 105 -1.68 -4.10 -10.66
CA ARG A 105 -2.19 -3.40 -11.85
C ARG A 105 -3.39 -2.57 -11.45
N LEU A 106 -3.41 -1.31 -11.89
CA LEU A 106 -4.45 -0.34 -11.57
C LEU A 106 -5.20 0.03 -12.86
N PRO A 107 -6.23 -0.74 -13.27
CA PRO A 107 -6.97 -0.44 -14.49
C PRO A 107 -7.65 0.93 -14.42
N ALA A 108 -7.78 1.59 -15.57
CA ALA A 108 -8.44 2.88 -15.66
C ALA A 108 -9.86 2.83 -15.11
N SER A 109 -10.20 3.84 -14.31
CA SER A 109 -11.49 4.02 -13.64
C SER A 109 -11.80 5.52 -13.54
N GLU A 110 -13.07 5.86 -13.25
CA GLU A 110 -13.48 7.26 -13.04
C GLU A 110 -12.68 7.93 -11.92
N ARG A 111 -12.36 7.17 -10.87
CA ARG A 111 -11.47 7.58 -9.78
C ARG A 111 -10.80 6.36 -9.19
N MET A 112 -9.48 6.46 -9.01
CA MET A 112 -8.70 5.55 -8.18
C MET A 112 -8.52 6.23 -6.82
N LEU A 113 -9.26 5.77 -5.81
CA LEU A 113 -9.17 6.24 -4.44
C LEU A 113 -8.99 5.05 -3.50
N GLY A 114 -7.90 5.06 -2.74
CA GLY A 114 -7.60 4.00 -1.80
C GLY A 114 -6.38 4.30 -0.93
N VAL A 115 -6.00 3.32 -0.13
CA VAL A 115 -4.78 3.36 0.67
C VAL A 115 -4.10 2.00 0.63
N GLN A 116 -2.78 2.01 0.75
CA GLN A 116 -1.98 0.82 0.96
C GLN A 116 -1.07 1.04 2.15
N LEU A 117 -1.11 0.12 3.10
CA LEU A 117 -0.27 0.14 4.28
C LEU A 117 0.66 -1.07 4.27
N LYS A 118 1.87 -0.86 4.77
CA LYS A 118 2.83 -1.93 5.04
C LYS A 118 3.10 -1.97 6.53
N CYS A 119 3.02 -3.14 7.11
CA CYS A 119 3.34 -3.34 8.52
C CYS A 119 4.27 -4.54 8.73
N THR A 120 4.99 -4.51 9.83
CA THR A 120 5.77 -5.67 10.28
C THR A 120 4.84 -6.78 10.74
N HIS A 121 5.29 -8.02 10.60
CA HIS A 121 4.69 -9.14 11.32
C HIS A 121 4.92 -8.92 12.83
N SER A 122 3.84 -8.85 13.61
CA SER A 122 3.91 -8.82 15.09
C SER A 122 4.46 -10.17 15.60
N ILE A 123 5.26 -10.38 16.64
CA ILE A 123 5.88 -9.57 17.71
C ILE A 123 7.15 -10.38 18.09
N GLY A 124 8.34 -9.85 17.86
CA GLY A 124 9.57 -10.56 18.23
C GLY A 124 10.78 -9.89 17.60
N HIS A 125 11.43 -9.06 18.40
CA HIS A 125 12.77 -8.53 18.22
C HIS A 125 13.46 -8.89 16.90
N ILE A 126 13.54 -7.91 16.01
CA ILE A 126 14.62 -7.86 15.03
C ILE A 126 15.89 -7.53 15.84
N PHE A 127 16.56 -8.56 16.35
CA PHE A 127 17.98 -8.54 16.72
C PHE A 127 18.73 -9.45 15.76
#